data_AF-A0A377NBA0-F1
#
_entry.id   AF-A0A377NBA0-F1
#
_cell.length_a   1.000
_cell.length_b   1.000
_cell.length_c   1.000
_cell.angle_alpha   90.00
_cell.angle_beta   90.00
_cell.angle_gamma   90.00
#
_symmetry.space_group_name_H-M   'P 1'
#
loop_
_entity.id
_entity.type
_entity.pdbx_description
1 polymer ?
#
loop_
_entity_poly.entity_id
_entity_poly.type
_entity_poly.pdbx_seq_one_letter_code
_entity_poly.pdbx_strand_id
1 'polypeptide(L)'
;MTQLKLEQLSDRIKAHKEALIHIVKPPICTERAQHYTQVYQQHADKPLAVRRALALAEHLQKRTIWIKHDELIVGNQASEVRAAPIFPEYTVGWIESEIDALGDRPGAGFSVSEANKAILHELCPWWRGQTVQDRCYGMFTDEQKALLDSGIVKAEGNMTSGDAHLAVNFPLLLDLGLDGLRNKVAERRERLQLTDWEDLHKEQLLKAIDITLAAVSEHILRFCCSGTGNGGN
;
A
#
# COMPACT_ATOMS: atom_id res chain seq x y z
N MET A 1 15.64 -0.38 43.65
CA MET A 1 14.58 -0.14 42.65
C MET A 1 15.25 0.37 41.37
N THR A 2 14.80 -0.09 40.20
CA THR A 2 15.31 0.43 38.92
C THR A 2 14.56 1.71 38.57
N GLN A 3 15.29 2.81 38.36
CA GLN A 3 14.72 4.07 37.91
C GLN A 3 15.08 4.30 36.44
N LEU A 4 14.07 4.53 35.61
CA LEU A 4 14.24 4.80 34.18
C LEU A 4 14.38 6.29 33.92
N LYS A 5 15.21 6.67 32.94
CA LYS A 5 15.34 8.04 32.43
C LYS A 5 14.44 8.21 31.21
N LEU A 6 13.23 8.73 31.41
CA LEU A 6 12.20 8.81 30.37
C LEU A 6 12.22 10.11 29.56
N GLU A 7 13.06 11.08 29.94
CA GLU A 7 13.11 12.42 29.32
C GLU A 7 14.22 12.56 28.27
N GLN A 8 15.11 11.56 28.18
CA GLN A 8 16.30 11.66 27.33
C GLN A 8 16.02 11.14 25.92
N LEU A 9 16.13 12.03 24.94
CA LEU A 9 16.20 11.70 23.51
C LEU A 9 17.50 12.23 22.92
N SER A 10 18.12 11.47 22.01
CA SER A 10 19.24 11.98 21.21
C SER A 10 18.77 13.09 20.27
N ASP A 11 19.66 14.00 19.89
CA ASP A 11 19.30 15.13 19.03
C ASP A 11 18.79 14.71 17.65
N ARG A 12 19.30 13.61 17.08
CA ARG A 12 18.75 12.96 15.87
C ARG A 12 17.26 12.66 16.00
N ILE A 13 16.85 12.05 17.12
CA ILE A 13 15.45 11.65 17.35
C ILE A 13 14.57 12.87 17.60
N LYS A 14 15.07 13.88 18.32
CA LYS A 14 14.34 15.16 18.49
C LYS A 14 14.09 15.81 17.13
N ALA A 15 15.13 15.99 16.32
CA ALA A 15 15.01 16.60 15.00
C ALA A 15 14.05 15.84 14.08
N HIS A 16 14.15 14.50 14.04
CA HIS A 16 13.22 13.67 13.26
C HIS A 16 11.77 13.83 13.77
N LYS A 17 11.53 13.76 15.09
CA LYS A 17 10.19 13.95 15.67
C LYS A 17 9.61 15.32 15.28
N GLU A 18 10.37 16.39 15.47
CA GLU A 18 9.94 17.75 15.14
C GLU A 18 9.57 17.88 13.64
N ALA A 19 10.39 17.31 12.75
CA ALA A 19 10.10 17.29 11.31
C ALA A 19 8.78 16.60 10.96
N LEU A 20 8.30 15.64 11.76
CA LEU A 20 7.05 14.93 11.51
C LEU A 20 5.84 15.64 12.12
N ILE A 21 5.93 16.08 13.39
CA ILE A 21 4.77 16.63 14.11
C ILE A 21 4.37 18.03 13.63
N HIS A 22 5.29 18.75 12.99
CA HIS A 22 5.01 20.06 12.40
C HIS A 22 4.34 20.00 11.02
N ILE A 23 4.14 18.80 10.45
CA ILE A 23 3.37 18.63 9.20
C ILE A 23 1.87 18.66 9.53
N VAL A 24 1.30 19.87 9.49
CA VAL A 24 -0.11 20.13 9.86
C VAL A 24 -1.09 19.64 8.79
N LYS A 25 -0.75 19.79 7.50
CA LYS A 25 -1.54 19.28 6.36
C LYS A 25 -0.69 18.31 5.54
N PRO A 26 -0.75 16.99 5.84
CA PRO A 26 0.04 16.00 5.12
C PRO A 26 -0.33 15.95 3.63
N PRO A 27 0.64 15.68 2.74
CA PRO A 27 0.37 15.59 1.30
C PRO A 27 -0.31 14.27 0.90
N ILE A 28 -0.84 14.22 -0.31
CA ILE A 28 -1.25 12.98 -0.98
C ILE A 28 -0.21 12.55 -2.00
N CYS A 29 0.00 11.24 -2.12
CA CYS A 29 0.84 10.63 -3.13
C CYS A 29 0.02 9.79 -4.11
N THR A 30 0.13 10.10 -5.41
CA THR A 30 -0.61 9.42 -6.47
C THR A 30 0.22 8.36 -7.20
N GLU A 31 1.53 8.21 -6.93
CA GLU A 31 2.41 7.24 -7.62
C GLU A 31 1.86 5.81 -7.55
N ARG A 32 1.35 5.41 -6.38
CA ARG A 32 0.77 4.07 -6.22
C ARG A 32 -0.47 3.90 -7.10
N ALA A 33 -1.40 4.85 -7.07
CA ALA A 33 -2.61 4.79 -7.89
C ALA A 33 -2.26 4.71 -9.38
N GLN A 34 -1.29 5.50 -9.84
CA GLN A 34 -0.81 5.47 -11.22
C GLN A 34 -0.23 4.09 -11.58
N HIS A 35 0.75 3.58 -10.82
CA HIS A 35 1.40 2.30 -11.12
C HIS A 35 0.41 1.12 -11.06
N TYR A 36 -0.49 1.10 -10.06
CA TYR A 36 -1.49 0.05 -9.95
C TYR A 36 -2.50 0.09 -11.09
N THR A 37 -2.98 1.27 -11.46
CA THR A 37 -3.93 1.42 -12.58
C THR A 37 -3.29 0.95 -13.89
N GLN A 38 -2.05 1.36 -14.16
CA GLN A 38 -1.31 0.94 -15.35
C GLN A 38 -1.20 -0.59 -15.44
N VAL A 39 -0.74 -1.25 -14.37
CA VAL A 39 -0.60 -2.72 -14.36
C VAL A 39 -1.96 -3.41 -14.50
N TYR A 40 -2.98 -2.88 -13.81
CA TYR A 40 -4.31 -3.47 -13.89
C TYR A 40 -4.91 -3.40 -15.29
N GLN A 41 -4.64 -2.33 -16.05
CA GLN A 41 -5.01 -2.19 -17.45
C GLN A 41 -4.21 -3.14 -18.35
N GLN A 42 -2.89 -3.23 -18.16
CA GLN A 42 -1.99 -4.03 -18.99
C GLN A 42 -2.12 -5.55 -18.76
N HIS A 43 -2.57 -5.96 -17.58
CA HIS A 43 -2.64 -7.36 -17.15
C HIS A 43 -4.07 -7.80 -16.79
N ALA A 44 -5.06 -7.30 -17.52
CA ALA A 44 -6.45 -7.70 -17.40
C ALA A 44 -6.68 -9.20 -17.66
N ASP A 45 -5.76 -9.84 -18.38
CA ASP A 45 -5.78 -11.28 -18.69
C ASP A 45 -5.30 -12.17 -17.53
N LYS A 46 -4.59 -11.60 -16.55
CA LYS A 46 -4.04 -12.37 -15.41
C LYS A 46 -5.08 -12.56 -14.30
N PRO A 47 -5.03 -13.70 -13.56
CA PRO A 47 -5.79 -13.87 -12.32
C PRO A 47 -5.48 -12.78 -11.30
N LEU A 48 -6.46 -12.44 -10.46
CA LEU A 48 -6.39 -11.27 -9.57
C LEU A 48 -5.18 -11.30 -8.63
N ALA A 49 -4.84 -12.46 -8.05
CA ALA A 49 -3.68 -12.61 -7.18
C ALA A 49 -2.37 -12.24 -7.92
N VAL A 50 -2.19 -12.75 -9.14
CA VAL A 50 -1.02 -12.46 -9.97
C VAL A 50 -1.00 -10.99 -10.39
N ARG A 51 -2.15 -10.43 -10.80
CA ARG A 51 -2.27 -9.01 -11.16
C ARG A 51 -1.87 -8.08 -10.00
N ARG A 52 -2.28 -8.40 -8.77
CA ARG A 52 -1.89 -7.64 -7.56
C ARG A 52 -0.40 -7.76 -7.25
N ALA A 53 0.18 -8.96 -7.40
CA ALA A 53 1.61 -9.14 -7.22
C ALA A 53 2.43 -8.35 -8.25
N LEU A 54 2.02 -8.36 -9.52
CA LEU A 54 2.63 -7.53 -10.57
C LEU A 54 2.50 -6.03 -10.26
N ALA A 55 1.34 -5.59 -9.74
CA ALA A 55 1.11 -4.17 -9.43
C ALA A 55 1.99 -3.69 -8.28
N LEU A 56 2.17 -4.53 -7.25
CA LEU A 56 3.11 -4.27 -6.18
C LEU A 56 4.55 -4.25 -6.69
N ALA A 57 4.94 -5.22 -7.53
CA ALA A 57 6.29 -5.30 -8.08
C ALA A 57 6.64 -4.05 -8.91
N GLU A 58 5.77 -3.67 -9.84
CA GLU A 58 5.91 -2.45 -10.64
C GLU A 58 6.03 -1.21 -9.74
N HIS A 59 5.15 -1.10 -8.74
CA HIS A 59 5.18 0.03 -7.84
C HIS A 59 6.48 0.10 -7.04
N LEU A 60 6.93 -1.02 -6.46
CA LEU A 60 8.19 -1.07 -5.72
C LEU A 60 9.39 -0.82 -6.63
N GLN A 61 9.36 -1.21 -7.89
CA GLN A 61 10.44 -0.94 -8.84
C GLN A 61 10.53 0.55 -9.20
N LYS A 62 9.40 1.24 -9.37
CA LYS A 62 9.34 2.60 -9.95
C LYS A 62 9.17 3.72 -8.94
N ARG A 63 8.54 3.45 -7.79
CA ARG A 63 8.19 4.50 -6.82
C ARG A 63 9.42 5.28 -6.36
N THR A 64 9.18 6.52 -5.98
CA THR A 64 10.17 7.37 -5.33
C THR A 64 10.64 6.72 -4.03
N ILE A 65 11.95 6.65 -3.87
CA ILE A 65 12.61 6.25 -2.63
C ILE A 65 13.50 7.39 -2.14
N TRP A 66 13.62 7.53 -0.82
CA TRP A 66 14.50 8.50 -0.19
C TRP A 66 14.92 8.01 1.19
N ILE A 67 16.05 8.56 1.67
CA ILE A 67 16.52 8.43 3.04
C ILE A 67 16.57 9.84 3.62
N LYS A 68 15.92 10.09 4.75
CA LYS A 68 15.79 11.43 5.35
C LYS A 68 16.09 11.42 6.84
N HIS A 69 16.33 12.61 7.40
CA HIS A 69 16.42 12.86 8.85
C HIS A 69 17.45 12.00 9.59
N ASP A 70 18.57 11.67 8.94
CA ASP A 70 19.63 10.80 9.44
C ASP A 70 19.10 9.46 10.00
N GLU A 71 18.02 8.94 9.42
CA GLU A 71 17.35 7.74 9.91
C GLU A 71 18.25 6.51 9.85
N LEU A 72 18.25 5.72 10.93
CA LEU A 72 19.01 4.47 11.00
C LEU A 72 18.22 3.27 10.47
N ILE A 73 16.89 3.42 10.39
CA ILE A 73 15.98 2.44 9.80
C ILE A 73 15.34 3.13 8.60
N VAL A 74 15.72 2.68 7.41
CA VAL A 74 15.33 3.30 6.14
C VAL A 74 14.06 2.65 5.59
N GLY A 75 13.30 3.43 4.82
CA GLY A 75 12.12 2.94 4.10
C GLY A 75 10.96 3.92 4.14
N ASN A 76 10.80 4.72 3.09
CA ASN A 76 9.67 5.61 2.95
C ASN A 76 8.44 4.91 2.32
N GLN A 77 7.23 5.29 2.73
CA GLN A 77 5.97 4.74 2.20
C GLN A 77 5.57 5.37 0.84
N ALA A 78 5.84 6.65 0.67
CA ALA A 78 5.34 7.47 -0.43
C ALA A 78 6.38 8.53 -0.85
N SER A 79 6.09 9.30 -1.89
CA SER A 79 7.01 10.28 -2.49
C SER A 79 7.44 11.40 -1.53
N GLU A 80 6.59 11.77 -0.57
CA GLU A 80 6.84 12.85 0.39
C GLU A 80 6.72 12.38 1.84
N VAL A 81 7.30 13.15 2.77
CA VAL A 81 7.23 12.87 4.22
C VAL A 81 5.76 12.95 4.66
N ARG A 82 5.30 11.95 5.43
CA ARG A 82 3.91 11.85 5.93
C ARG A 82 2.84 11.78 4.83
N ALA A 83 3.20 11.60 3.57
CA ALA A 83 2.23 11.56 2.47
C ALA A 83 1.32 10.33 2.54
N ALA A 84 0.03 10.51 2.29
CA ALA A 84 -0.93 9.41 2.18
C ALA A 84 -0.99 8.90 0.72
N PRO A 85 -0.64 7.64 0.44
CA PRO A 85 -0.84 7.07 -0.89
C PRO A 85 -2.32 6.79 -1.17
N ILE A 86 -2.71 6.84 -2.44
CA ILE A 86 -4.07 6.50 -2.89
C ILE A 86 -4.17 5.02 -3.29
N PHE A 87 -5.29 4.41 -2.89
CA PHE A 87 -5.60 2.99 -3.09
C PHE A 87 -6.94 2.82 -3.82
N PRO A 88 -6.96 3.07 -5.15
CA PRO A 88 -8.21 3.19 -5.89
C PRO A 88 -8.95 1.85 -6.05
N GLU A 89 -8.30 0.72 -5.78
CA GLU A 89 -8.93 -0.60 -5.91
C GLU A 89 -10.01 -0.88 -4.84
N TYR A 90 -10.02 -0.14 -3.72
CA TYR A 90 -11.00 -0.31 -2.66
C TYR A 90 -12.23 0.58 -2.89
N THR A 91 -12.01 1.84 -3.23
CA THR A 91 -13.06 2.81 -3.52
C THR A 91 -12.47 4.02 -4.25
N VAL A 92 -13.29 4.66 -5.09
CA VAL A 92 -13.00 5.98 -5.68
C VAL A 92 -14.11 7.00 -5.41
N GLY A 93 -15.27 6.58 -4.89
CA GLY A 93 -16.44 7.45 -4.74
C GLY A 93 -16.17 8.67 -3.85
N TRP A 94 -15.57 8.46 -2.68
CA TRP A 94 -15.23 9.57 -1.78
C TRP A 94 -14.12 10.46 -2.35
N ILE A 95 -13.18 9.88 -3.13
CA ILE A 95 -12.09 10.62 -3.75
C ILE A 95 -12.67 11.63 -4.73
N GLU A 96 -13.55 11.17 -5.63
CA GLU A 96 -14.18 12.03 -6.63
C GLU A 96 -15.04 13.13 -6.00
N SER A 97 -15.68 12.87 -4.86
CA SER A 97 -16.51 13.87 -4.17
C SER A 97 -15.73 14.88 -3.34
N GLU A 98 -14.56 14.50 -2.82
CA GLU A 98 -13.86 15.31 -1.79
C GLU A 98 -12.53 15.89 -2.27
N ILE A 99 -11.93 15.42 -3.37
CA ILE A 99 -10.52 15.74 -3.69
C ILE A 99 -10.23 17.24 -3.83
N ASP A 100 -11.18 18.01 -4.34
CA ASP A 100 -11.04 19.47 -4.51
C ASP A 100 -11.13 20.25 -3.19
N ALA A 101 -11.85 19.71 -2.20
CA ALA A 101 -12.11 20.33 -0.91
C ALA A 101 -11.34 19.66 0.26
N LEU A 102 -10.54 18.63 -0.03
CA LEU A 102 -9.90 17.80 0.99
C LEU A 102 -8.95 18.59 1.91
N GLY A 103 -8.40 19.70 1.41
CA GLY A 103 -7.52 20.58 2.19
C GLY A 103 -8.20 21.33 3.32
N ASP A 104 -9.53 21.49 3.28
CA ASP A 104 -10.30 22.28 4.23
C ASP A 104 -11.03 21.43 5.28
N ARG A 105 -10.85 20.10 5.23
CA ARG A 105 -11.51 19.16 6.14
C ARG A 105 -11.05 19.38 7.59
N PRO A 106 -11.96 19.71 8.53
CA PRO A 106 -11.58 19.98 9.92
C PRO A 106 -10.94 18.75 10.57
N GLY A 107 -9.70 18.91 11.08
CA GLY A 107 -8.97 17.85 11.77
C GLY A 107 -8.46 16.69 10.90
N ALA A 108 -8.73 16.71 9.59
CA ALA A 108 -8.36 15.66 8.64
C ALA A 108 -7.99 16.20 7.25
N GLY A 109 -7.47 17.42 7.20
CA GLY A 109 -7.12 18.10 5.95
C GLY A 109 -5.81 17.60 5.34
N PHE A 110 -5.81 17.35 4.04
CA PHE A 110 -4.62 16.96 3.27
C PHE A 110 -4.24 18.04 2.26
N SER A 111 -2.96 18.24 2.01
CA SER A 111 -2.50 19.06 0.89
C SER A 111 -2.55 18.24 -0.40
N VAL A 112 -3.31 18.73 -1.38
CA VAL A 112 -3.47 18.08 -2.69
C VAL A 112 -3.04 19.08 -3.75
N SER A 113 -1.92 18.81 -4.42
CA SER A 113 -1.47 19.63 -5.54
C SER A 113 -2.43 19.52 -6.73
N GLU A 114 -2.51 20.57 -7.55
CA GLU A 114 -3.33 20.55 -8.78
C GLU A 114 -2.91 19.41 -9.72
N ALA A 115 -1.62 19.07 -9.77
CA ALA A 115 -1.14 17.91 -10.51
C ALA A 115 -1.72 16.58 -9.98
N ASN A 116 -1.76 16.40 -8.65
CA ASN A 116 -2.36 15.21 -8.05
C ASN A 116 -3.88 15.15 -8.26
N LYS A 117 -4.58 16.29 -8.21
CA LYS A 117 -6.00 16.36 -8.54
C LYS A 117 -6.24 15.91 -9.98
N ALA A 118 -5.50 16.47 -10.94
CA ALA A 118 -5.62 16.11 -12.35
C ALA A 118 -5.39 14.61 -12.59
N ILE A 119 -4.35 14.04 -11.97
CA ILE A 119 -4.08 12.59 -12.03
C ILE A 119 -5.27 11.79 -11.47
N LEU A 120 -5.83 12.19 -10.32
CA LEU A 120 -6.95 11.46 -9.72
C LEU A 120 -8.23 11.58 -10.55
N HIS A 121 -8.52 12.74 -11.14
CA HIS A 121 -9.65 12.90 -12.06
C HIS A 121 -9.51 12.05 -13.32
N GLU A 122 -8.29 11.82 -13.80
CA GLU A 122 -8.03 10.91 -14.93
C GLU A 122 -8.20 9.44 -14.54
N LEU A 123 -7.66 9.03 -13.39
CA LEU A 123 -7.60 7.61 -13.00
C LEU A 123 -8.91 7.08 -12.40
N CYS A 124 -9.59 7.85 -11.56
CA CYS A 124 -10.77 7.38 -10.81
C CYS A 124 -11.90 6.83 -11.70
N PRO A 125 -12.24 7.47 -12.84
CA PRO A 125 -13.30 6.97 -13.72
C PRO A 125 -13.08 5.54 -14.20
N TRP A 126 -11.84 5.11 -14.41
CA TRP A 126 -11.53 3.75 -14.86
C TRP A 126 -11.84 2.69 -13.79
N TRP A 127 -11.73 3.04 -12.50
CA TRP A 127 -11.97 2.10 -11.40
C TRP A 127 -13.44 1.89 -11.05
N ARG A 128 -14.34 2.78 -11.50
CA ARG A 128 -15.78 2.69 -11.22
C ARG A 128 -16.34 1.33 -11.64
N GLY A 129 -17.12 0.72 -10.75
CA GLY A 129 -17.72 -0.62 -10.93
C GLY A 129 -16.76 -1.78 -10.69
N GLN A 130 -15.47 -1.51 -10.48
CA GLN A 130 -14.43 -2.52 -10.25
C GLN A 130 -13.91 -2.52 -8.81
N THR A 131 -14.22 -1.48 -8.04
CA THR A 131 -13.76 -1.33 -6.66
C THR A 131 -14.45 -2.30 -5.71
N VAL A 132 -13.86 -2.52 -4.53
CA VAL A 132 -14.48 -3.31 -3.46
C VAL A 132 -15.83 -2.71 -3.08
N GLN A 133 -15.90 -1.41 -2.81
CA GLN A 133 -17.14 -0.74 -2.42
C GLN A 133 -18.23 -0.88 -3.50
N ASP A 134 -17.91 -0.63 -4.78
CA ASP A 134 -18.90 -0.76 -5.86
C ASP A 134 -19.48 -2.18 -5.95
N ARG A 135 -18.62 -3.20 -5.79
CA ARG A 135 -19.05 -4.61 -5.85
C ARG A 135 -19.84 -5.02 -4.61
N CYS A 136 -19.53 -4.48 -3.43
CA CYS A 136 -20.36 -4.66 -2.24
C CYS A 136 -21.77 -4.11 -2.49
N TYR A 137 -21.91 -2.88 -2.99
CA TYR A 137 -23.21 -2.28 -3.30
C TYR A 137 -23.93 -2.96 -4.46
N GLY A 138 -23.20 -3.60 -5.38
CA GLY A 138 -23.76 -4.45 -6.42
C GLY A 138 -24.36 -5.77 -5.90
N MET A 139 -23.99 -6.21 -4.69
CA MET A 139 -24.48 -7.44 -4.05
C MET A 139 -25.50 -7.19 -2.93
N PHE A 140 -25.46 -6.03 -2.28
CA PHE A 140 -26.36 -5.74 -1.17
C PHE A 140 -27.83 -5.67 -1.61
N THR A 141 -28.71 -6.20 -0.76
CA THR A 141 -30.17 -6.02 -0.89
C THR A 141 -30.54 -4.56 -0.60
N ASP A 142 -31.75 -4.15 -1.01
CA ASP A 142 -32.23 -2.79 -0.74
C ASP A 142 -32.37 -2.51 0.76
N GLU A 143 -32.74 -3.51 1.55
CA GLU A 143 -32.76 -3.42 3.02
C GLU A 143 -31.35 -3.16 3.60
N GLN A 144 -30.34 -3.88 3.12
CA GLN A 144 -28.96 -3.71 3.58
C GLN A 144 -28.41 -2.32 3.24
N LYS A 145 -28.74 -1.81 2.05
CA LYS A 145 -28.40 -0.42 1.65
C LYS A 145 -29.07 0.59 2.57
N ALA A 146 -30.37 0.45 2.83
CA ALA A 146 -31.10 1.33 3.74
C ALA A 146 -30.53 1.31 5.17
N LEU A 147 -30.08 0.15 5.67
CA LEU A 147 -29.42 0.04 6.97
C LEU A 147 -28.09 0.82 7.01
N LEU A 148 -27.25 0.70 5.98
CA LEU A 148 -26.00 1.46 5.88
C LEU A 148 -26.25 2.97 5.78
N ASP A 149 -27.22 3.37 4.95
CA ASP A 149 -27.58 4.78 4.74
C ASP A 149 -28.13 5.44 6.02
N SER A 150 -28.90 4.69 6.83
CA SER A 150 -29.37 5.18 8.12
C SER A 150 -28.24 5.41 9.14
N GLY A 151 -27.08 4.78 8.93
CA GLY A 151 -25.94 4.82 9.84
C GLY A 151 -26.09 4.00 11.13
N ILE A 152 -27.18 3.24 11.31
CA ILE A 152 -27.38 2.35 12.47
C ILE A 152 -26.41 1.17 12.45
N VAL A 153 -26.07 0.68 11.26
CA VAL A 153 -24.99 -0.28 10.99
C VAL A 153 -23.99 0.41 10.08
N LYS A 154 -22.69 0.33 10.42
CA LYS A 154 -21.62 0.90 9.60
C LYS A 154 -20.52 -0.12 9.34
N ALA A 155 -20.17 -0.25 8.06
CA ALA A 155 -19.07 -1.09 7.59
C ALA A 155 -18.14 -0.33 6.61
N GLU A 156 -18.16 1.01 6.68
CA GLU A 156 -17.43 1.88 5.74
C GLU A 156 -15.93 1.55 5.68
N GLY A 157 -15.30 1.31 6.83
CA GLY A 157 -13.88 0.97 6.89
C GLY A 157 -13.52 -0.32 6.11
N ASN A 158 -14.40 -1.31 6.12
CA ASN A 158 -14.21 -2.59 5.42
C ASN A 158 -14.35 -2.45 3.90
N MET A 159 -15.21 -1.54 3.44
CA MET A 159 -15.46 -1.33 2.01
C MET A 159 -14.45 -0.37 1.37
N THR A 160 -13.85 0.52 2.17
CA THR A 160 -12.98 1.59 1.68
C THR A 160 -11.50 1.34 1.90
N SER A 161 -11.12 0.25 2.57
CA SER A 161 -9.72 -0.09 2.84
C SER A 161 -9.48 -1.60 2.83
N GLY A 162 -8.21 -2.01 2.84
CA GLY A 162 -7.85 -3.41 3.08
C GLY A 162 -7.94 -3.77 4.55
N ASP A 163 -8.23 -5.03 4.86
CA ASP A 163 -8.46 -5.47 6.25
C ASP A 163 -7.28 -5.20 7.18
N ALA A 164 -6.07 -5.66 6.85
CA ALA A 164 -4.93 -5.69 7.76
C ALA A 164 -5.23 -6.41 9.09
N HIS A 165 -5.45 -5.68 10.20
CA HIS A 165 -5.83 -6.18 11.55
C HIS A 165 -5.24 -7.55 11.97
N LEU A 166 -3.94 -7.75 11.72
CA LEU A 166 -3.21 -8.98 12.02
C LEU A 166 -1.74 -8.71 12.36
N ALA A 167 -1.09 -9.69 12.97
CA ALA A 167 0.36 -9.75 13.09
C ALA A 167 0.92 -10.82 12.14
N VAL A 168 1.88 -10.45 11.29
CA VAL A 168 2.58 -11.42 10.42
C VAL A 168 3.61 -12.22 11.21
N ASN A 169 4.03 -13.36 10.66
CA ASN A 169 5.01 -14.22 11.30
C ASN A 169 6.45 -13.69 11.13
N PHE A 170 6.79 -12.66 11.91
CA PHE A 170 8.14 -12.08 11.93
C PHE A 170 9.23 -13.10 12.30
N PRO A 171 9.07 -14.03 13.28
CA PRO A 171 10.06 -15.06 13.54
C PRO A 171 10.42 -15.88 12.30
N LEU A 172 9.42 -16.30 11.50
CA LEU A 172 9.67 -17.02 10.26
C LEU A 172 10.45 -16.19 9.22
N LEU A 173 10.11 -14.90 9.08
CA LEU A 173 10.81 -14.01 8.16
C LEU A 173 12.27 -13.79 8.58
N LEU A 174 12.51 -13.60 9.87
CA LEU A 174 13.86 -13.36 10.41
C LEU A 174 14.73 -14.63 10.38
N ASP A 175 14.11 -15.80 10.56
CA ASP A 175 14.81 -17.10 10.54
C ASP A 175 15.18 -17.53 9.11
N LEU A 176 14.25 -17.41 8.16
CA LEU A 176 14.47 -17.88 6.79
C LEU A 176 15.01 -16.82 5.82
N GLY A 177 14.77 -15.53 6.11
CA GLY A 177 14.94 -14.46 5.13
C GLY A 177 14.01 -14.59 3.92
N LEU A 178 14.14 -13.66 2.96
CA LEU A 178 13.29 -13.66 1.76
C LEU A 178 13.61 -14.84 0.84
N ASP A 179 14.89 -15.19 0.67
CA ASP A 179 15.29 -16.34 -0.14
C ASP A 179 14.79 -17.67 0.44
N GLY A 180 14.84 -17.86 1.76
CA GLY A 180 14.29 -19.05 2.40
C GLY A 180 12.78 -19.14 2.26
N LEU A 181 12.05 -18.02 2.30
CA LEU A 181 10.63 -17.98 1.99
C LEU A 181 10.33 -18.34 0.52
N ARG A 182 11.14 -17.86 -0.42
CA ARG A 182 11.00 -18.23 -1.85
C ARG A 182 11.28 -19.71 -2.08
N ASN A 183 12.30 -20.27 -1.43
CA ASN A 183 12.58 -21.71 -1.48
C ASN A 183 11.41 -22.54 -0.95
N LYS A 184 10.80 -22.11 0.17
CA LYS A 184 9.58 -22.73 0.71
C LYS A 184 8.42 -22.70 -0.27
N VAL A 185 8.25 -21.60 -1.02
CA VAL A 185 7.23 -21.48 -2.07
C VAL A 185 7.54 -22.40 -3.25
N ALA A 186 8.81 -22.46 -3.70
CA ALA A 186 9.25 -23.33 -4.79
C ALA A 186 8.99 -24.81 -4.48
N GLU A 187 9.42 -25.28 -3.30
CA GLU A 187 9.18 -26.66 -2.82
C GLU A 187 7.68 -26.98 -2.74
N ARG A 188 6.83 -25.99 -2.42
CA ARG A 188 5.37 -26.19 -2.43
C ARG A 188 4.82 -26.29 -3.86
N ARG A 189 5.37 -25.54 -4.82
CA ARG A 189 4.95 -25.57 -6.23
C ARG A 189 5.32 -26.88 -6.92
N GLU A 190 6.47 -27.46 -6.60
CA GLU A 190 6.90 -28.77 -7.14
C GLU A 190 5.94 -29.92 -6.80
N ARG A 191 5.15 -29.77 -5.74
CA ARG A 191 4.19 -30.78 -5.28
C ARG A 191 2.79 -30.62 -5.86
N LEU A 192 2.56 -29.63 -6.73
CA LEU A 192 1.24 -29.38 -7.31
C LEU A 192 0.96 -30.34 -8.48
N GLN A 193 -0.28 -30.79 -8.57
CA GLN A 193 -0.78 -31.53 -9.74
C GLN A 193 -1.73 -30.62 -10.54
N LEU A 194 -1.28 -30.06 -11.65
CA LEU A 194 -2.06 -29.05 -12.41
C LEU A 194 -3.31 -29.61 -13.11
N THR A 195 -3.48 -30.93 -13.12
CA THR A 195 -4.72 -31.60 -13.55
C THR A 195 -5.79 -31.58 -12.45
N ASP A 196 -5.41 -31.26 -11.21
CA ASP A 196 -6.34 -30.99 -10.12
C ASP A 196 -6.74 -29.50 -10.13
N TRP A 197 -8.04 -29.26 -10.01
CA TRP A 197 -8.63 -27.92 -10.09
C TRP A 197 -8.14 -27.00 -8.96
N GLU A 198 -8.02 -27.52 -7.74
CA GLU A 198 -7.56 -26.69 -6.62
C GLU A 198 -6.08 -26.36 -6.74
N ASP A 199 -5.27 -27.32 -7.16
CA ASP A 199 -3.84 -27.13 -7.36
C ASP A 199 -3.53 -26.15 -8.49
N LEU A 200 -4.36 -26.09 -9.53
CA LEU A 200 -4.30 -25.04 -10.56
C LEU A 200 -4.48 -23.63 -9.95
N HIS A 201 -5.43 -23.45 -9.05
CA HIS A 201 -5.61 -22.17 -8.35
C HIS A 201 -4.47 -21.87 -7.37
N LYS A 202 -4.00 -22.87 -6.62
CA LYS A 202 -2.85 -22.74 -5.71
C LYS A 202 -1.58 -22.35 -6.46
N GLU A 203 -1.37 -22.86 -7.67
CA GLU A 203 -0.23 -22.46 -8.52
C GLU A 203 -0.22 -20.95 -8.73
N GLN A 204 -1.35 -20.35 -9.11
CA GLN A 204 -1.43 -18.91 -9.39
C GLN A 204 -1.19 -18.07 -8.14
N LEU A 205 -1.67 -18.52 -6.97
CA LEU A 205 -1.39 -17.87 -5.70
C LEU A 205 0.09 -17.97 -5.32
N LEU A 206 0.70 -19.15 -5.42
CA LEU A 206 2.11 -19.35 -5.11
C LEU A 206 3.02 -18.58 -6.07
N LYS A 207 2.65 -18.47 -7.35
CA LYS A 207 3.30 -17.59 -8.32
C LYS A 207 3.23 -16.12 -7.90
N ALA A 208 2.07 -15.65 -7.45
CA ALA A 208 1.90 -14.28 -6.95
C ALA A 208 2.75 -14.00 -5.70
N ILE A 209 2.87 -14.97 -4.79
CA ILE A 209 3.73 -14.88 -3.62
C ILE A 209 5.20 -14.77 -4.02
N ASP A 210 5.67 -15.63 -4.94
CA ASP A 210 7.06 -15.60 -5.40
C ASP A 210 7.43 -14.26 -6.07
N ILE A 211 6.57 -13.73 -6.96
CA ILE A 211 6.74 -12.40 -7.57
C ILE A 211 6.84 -11.32 -6.50
N THR A 212 6.00 -11.40 -5.47
CA THR A 212 5.98 -10.42 -4.37
C THR A 212 7.27 -10.48 -3.56
N LEU A 213 7.74 -11.67 -3.19
CA LEU A 213 8.98 -11.85 -2.43
C LEU A 213 10.21 -11.39 -3.23
N ALA A 214 10.24 -11.67 -4.53
CA ALA A 214 11.28 -11.18 -5.42
C ALA A 214 11.29 -9.65 -5.46
N ALA A 215 10.13 -9.03 -5.68
CA ALA A 215 10.02 -7.57 -5.71
C ALA A 215 10.42 -6.90 -4.39
N VAL A 216 10.09 -7.51 -3.24
CA VAL A 216 10.55 -6.99 -1.93
C VAL A 216 12.07 -7.06 -1.82
N SER A 217 12.68 -8.15 -2.26
CA SER A 217 14.14 -8.33 -2.25
C SER A 217 14.84 -7.27 -3.11
N GLU A 218 14.35 -7.08 -4.35
CA GLU A 218 14.85 -6.04 -5.27
C GLU A 218 14.67 -4.64 -4.68
N HIS A 219 13.54 -4.38 -4.03
CA HIS A 219 13.25 -3.11 -3.40
C HIS A 219 14.18 -2.77 -2.24
N ILE A 220 14.54 -3.77 -1.42
CA ILE A 220 15.55 -3.62 -0.37
C ILE A 220 16.89 -3.22 -0.99
N LEU A 221 17.29 -3.87 -2.09
CA LEU A 221 18.55 -3.56 -2.79
C LEU A 221 18.54 -2.15 -3.39
N ARG A 222 17.38 -1.62 -3.81
CA ARG A 222 17.27 -0.21 -4.26
C ARG A 222 17.69 0.78 -3.17
N PHE A 223 17.35 0.52 -1.90
CA PHE A 223 17.77 1.37 -0.80
C PHE A 223 19.29 1.30 -0.55
N CYS A 224 19.91 0.12 -0.71
CA CYS A 224 21.36 -0.04 -0.59
C CYS A 224 22.12 0.84 -1.59
N CYS A 225 21.67 0.89 -2.85
CA CYS A 225 22.30 1.69 -3.90
C CYS A 225 22.02 3.20 -3.78
N SER A 226 20.93 3.59 -3.11
CA SER A 226 20.59 5.01 -2.93
C SER A 226 21.44 5.71 -1.84
N GLY A 227 22.01 4.94 -0.91
CA GLY A 227 22.87 5.46 0.17
C GLY A 227 24.28 5.88 -0.29
N THR A 228 24.71 5.52 -1.50
CA THR A 228 26.05 5.85 -2.02
C THR A 228 26.12 7.19 -2.77
N GLY A 229 24.99 7.91 -2.92
CA GLY A 229 24.90 9.12 -3.76
C GLY A 229 24.95 10.48 -3.06
N ASN A 230 24.85 10.55 -1.73
CA ASN A 230 24.70 11.82 -0.99
C ASN A 230 25.85 12.12 0.00
N GLY A 231 27.04 11.56 -0.22
CA GLY A 231 28.27 11.90 0.52
C GLY A 231 29.01 13.12 -0.04
N GLY A 232 28.30 14.17 -0.50
CA GLY A 232 28.90 15.33 -1.16
C GLY A 232 28.29 16.66 -0.71
N ASN A 233 29.15 17.47 -0.07
CA ASN A 233 29.02 18.81 0.52
C ASN A 233 28.26 18.96 1.85
#